data_AF-A0A1W9MRU6-F1
#
_entry.id   AF-A0A1W9MRU6-F1
#
_cell.length_a   1.000
_cell.length_b   1.000
_cell.length_c   1.000
_cell.angle_alpha   90.00
_cell.angle_beta   90.00
_cell.angle_gamma   90.00
#
_symmetry.space_group_name_H-M   'P 1'
#
loop_
_entity.id
_entity.type
_entity.pdbx_description
1 polymer ?
#
loop_
_entity_poly.entity_id
_entity_poly.type
_entity_poly.pdbx_seq_one_letter_code
_entity_poly.pdbx_strand_id
1 'polypeptide(L)' 'MFILDTDHVSLFQRNNPVVVSNVLKTLPSRLAITIITVEEQLRGRLSVIRKARGDEKDDVSIADTIPGV' A
#
# COMPACT_ATOMS: atom_id res chain seq x y z
N MET A 1 -13.41 -7.17 19.53
CA MET A 1 -13.32 -6.82 18.10
C MET A 1 -11.94 -6.23 17.90
N PHE A 2 -11.25 -6.61 16.84
CA PHE A 2 -9.94 -6.09 16.47
C PHE A 2 -10.08 -5.32 15.16
N ILE A 3 -9.48 -4.14 15.11
CA ILE A 3 -9.36 -3.34 13.90
C ILE A 3 -7.92 -3.49 13.44
N LEU A 4 -7.72 -4.07 12.26
CA LEU A 4 -6.41 -4.23 11.67
C LEU A 4 -6.00 -2.93 10.99
N ASP A 5 -4.81 -2.47 11.33
CA ASP A 5 -4.16 -1.34 10.68
C ASP A 5 -3.48 -1.77 9.36
N THR A 6 -3.01 -0.79 8.60
CA THR A 6 -2.41 -0.96 7.26
C THR A 6 -1.20 -1.88 7.26
N ASP A 7 -0.38 -1.86 8.30
CA ASP A 7 0.76 -2.78 8.43
C ASP A 7 0.30 -4.23 8.61
N HIS A 8 -0.75 -4.48 9.41
CA HIS A 8 -1.29 -5.83 9.58
C HIS A 8 -1.87 -6.38 8.29
N VAL A 9 -2.60 -5.55 7.54
CA VAL A 9 -3.12 -5.94 6.21
C VAL A 9 -1.98 -6.22 5.25
N SER A 10 -0.95 -5.37 5.24
CA SER A 10 0.22 -5.53 4.37
C SER A 10 1.02 -6.80 4.70
N LEU A 11 1.25 -7.07 5.99
CA LEU A 11 1.93 -8.28 6.46
C LEU A 11 1.13 -9.54 6.16
N PHE A 12 -0.19 -9.48 6.33
CA PHE A 12 -1.10 -10.58 5.98
C PHE A 12 -1.01 -10.90 4.48
N GLN A 13 -1.12 -9.89 3.61
CA GLN A 13 -1.02 -10.06 2.15
C GLN A 13 0.36 -10.58 1.70
N ARG A 14 1.42 -10.30 2.46
CA ARG A 14 2.79 -10.79 2.21
C ARG A 14 3.06 -12.17 2.85
N ASN A 15 2.04 -12.85 3.37
CA ASN A 15 2.16 -14.15 4.03
C ASN A 15 3.11 -14.16 5.23
N ASN A 16 3.15 -13.08 6.01
CA ASN A 16 3.90 -13.12 7.28
C ASN A 16 3.28 -14.20 8.20
N PRO A 17 4.06 -15.20 8.64
CA PRO A 17 3.53 -16.40 9.28
C PRO A 17 2.82 -16.11 10.61
N VAL A 18 3.31 -15.12 11.36
CA VAL A 18 2.72 -14.73 12.65
C VAL A 18 1.37 -14.06 12.42
N VAL A 19 1.32 -13.11 11.48
CA VAL A 19 0.08 -12.37 11.18
C VAL A 19 -0.97 -13.28 10.57
N VAL A 20 -0.60 -14.15 9.62
CA VAL A 20 -1.52 -15.12 9.02
C VAL A 20 -2.09 -16.06 10.08
N SER A 21 -1.25 -16.61 10.97
CA SER A 21 -1.71 -17.48 12.06
C SER A 21 -2.73 -16.79 12.96
N ASN A 22 -2.48 -15.54 13.34
CA ASN A 22 -3.35 -14.77 14.21
C ASN A 22 -4.68 -14.38 13.53
N VAL A 23 -4.64 -13.99 12.26
CA VAL A 23 -5.83 -13.66 11.48
C VAL A 23 -6.71 -14.90 11.29
N LEU A 24 -6.13 -16.05 10.92
CA LEU A 24 -6.89 -17.28 10.69
C LEU A 24 -7.48 -17.90 11.97
N LYS A 25 -6.87 -17.66 13.13
CA LYS A 25 -7.41 -18.08 14.44
C LYS A 25 -8.53 -17.20 14.96
N THR A 26 -8.74 -16.02 14.36
CA THR A 26 -9.75 -15.07 14.83
C THR A 26 -11.00 -15.18 13.98
N LEU A 27 -12.17 -15.25 14.62
CA LEU A 27 -13.45 -15.25 13.90
C LEU A 27 -13.57 -13.99 13.01
N PRO A 28 -13.99 -14.12 11.74
CA PRO A 28 -14.15 -12.97 10.85
C PRO A 28 -15.05 -11.87 11.42
N SER A 29 -16.11 -12.22 12.15
CA SER A 29 -17.01 -11.26 12.81
C SER A 29 -16.34 -10.43 13.92
N ARG A 30 -15.13 -10.81 14.35
CA ARG A 30 -14.33 -10.09 15.33
C ARG A 30 -13.17 -9.32 14.68
N LEU A 31 -13.03 -9.37 13.36
CA LEU A 31 -12.03 -8.65 12.59
C LEU A 31 -12.70 -7.56 11.75
N ALA A 32 -12.08 -6.39 11.72
CA ALA A 32 -12.46 -5.30 10.85
C ALA A 32 -11.21 -4.59 10.33
N ILE A 33 -11.36 -3.85 9.24
CA ILE A 33 -10.39 -2.86 8.75
C ILE A 33 -11.13 -1.53 8.60
N THR A 34 -10.40 -0.42 8.67
CA THR A 34 -11.00 0.89 8.40
C THR A 34 -11.10 1.13 6.90
N ILE A 35 -12.00 2.03 6.48
CA ILE A 35 -12.07 2.48 5.08
C ILE A 35 -10.79 3.20 4.65
N ILE A 36 -10.10 3.87 5.59
CA ILE A 36 -8.81 4.53 5.35
C ILE A 36 -7.75 3.49 4.95
N THR A 37 -7.66 2.37 5.68
CA THR A 37 -6.76 1.26 5.33
C THR A 37 -7.06 0.69 3.94
N VAL A 38 -8.35 0.60 3.55
CA VAL A 38 -8.73 0.18 2.19
C VAL A 38 -8.24 1.18 1.14
N GLU A 39 -8.46 2.47 1.36
CA GLU A 39 -8.01 3.54 0.46
C GLU A 39 -6.49 3.51 0.25
N GLU A 40 -5.72 3.39 1.33
CA GLU A 40 -4.25 3.34 1.28
C GLU A 40 -3.76 2.15 0.45
N GLN A 41 -4.35 0.97 0.62
CA GLN A 41 -4.03 -0.22 -0.16
C GLN A 41 -4.33 -0.04 -1.65
N LEU A 42 -5.49 0.53 -1.98
CA LEU A 42 -5.87 0.81 -3.36
C LEU A 42 -4.94 1.83 -4.01
N ARG A 43 -4.65 2.94 -3.32
CA ARG A 43 -3.75 4.00 -3.80
C ARG A 43 -2.34 3.47 -4.02
N GLY A 44 -1.83 2.65 -3.09
CA GLY A 44 -0.52 2.01 -3.20
C GLY A 44 -0.43 1.11 -4.43
N ARG A 45 -1.40 0.23 -4.64
CA ARG A 45 -1.43 -0.69 -5.80
C ARG A 45 -1.56 0.06 -7.13
N LEU A 46 -2.42 1.07 -7.19
CA LEU A 46 -2.59 1.88 -8.40
C LEU A 46 -1.32 2.67 -8.73
N SER A 47 -0.57 3.14 -7.73
CA SER A 47 0.72 3.78 -7.93
C SER A 47 1.73 2.84 -8.61
N VAL A 48 1.85 1.61 -8.13
CA VAL A 48 2.73 0.59 -8.74
C VAL A 48 2.31 0.29 -10.19
N ILE A 49 1.01 0.24 -10.47
CA ILE A 49 0.50 0.04 -11.84
C ILE A 49 0.88 1.20 -12.75
N ARG A 50 0.72 2.46 -12.31
CA ARG A 50 1.12 3.64 -13.10
C ARG A 50 2.62 3.64 -13.40
N LYS A 51 3.44 3.31 -12.41
CA LYS A 51 4.90 3.13 -12.57
C LYS A 51 5.23 2.09 -13.62
N ALA A 52 4.60 0.92 -13.55
CA ALA A 52 4.83 -0.17 -14.50
C ALA A 52 4.37 0.18 -15.93
N ARG A 53 3.40 1.10 -16.09
CA ARG A 53 2.93 1.58 -17.39
C ARG A 53 3.81 2.67 -18.01
N GLY A 54 4.73 3.27 -17.24
CA GLY A 54 5.47 4.45 -17.66
C GLY A 54 4.61 5.72 -17.68
N ASP A 55 3.49 5.73 -16.94
CA ASP A 55 2.58 6.89 -16.83
C ASP A 55 3.13 7.94 -15.84
N GLU A 56 4.22 7.64 -15.13
CA GLU A 56 4.97 8.65 -14.39
C GLU A 56 5.66 9.56 -15.41
N LYS A 57 5.03 10.71 -15.69
CA LYS A 57 5.81 11.87 -16.13
C LYS A 57 6.76 12.17 -14.99
N ASP A 58 8.05 11.94 -15.23
CA ASP A 58 9.10 12.52 -14.42
C ASP A 58 8.75 14.00 -14.25
N ASP A 59 8.53 14.44 -13.01
CA ASP A 59 8.58 15.86 -12.68
C ASP A 59 10.02 16.28 -12.99
N VAL A 60 10.26 16.65 -14.25
CA VAL A 60 11.51 17.25 -14.69
C VAL A 60 11.70 18.48 -13.83
N SER A 61 12.65 18.37 -12.91
CA SER A 61 13.24 19.49 -12.20
C SER A 61 13.60 20.55 -13.23
N ILE A 62 12.92 21.70 -13.17
CA ILE A 62 13.21 22.88 -14.02
C ILE A 62 14.66 23.36 -13.78
N ALA A 63 15.40 22.83 -12.80
CA ALA A 63 16.77 23.23 -12.49
C ALA A 63 17.84 22.71 -13.47
N ASP A 64 17.58 21.70 -14.31
CA ASP A 64 18.63 21.08 -15.15
C ASP A 64 18.66 21.57 -16.61
N THR A 65 17.94 22.64 -16.97
CA THR A 65 17.82 23.11 -18.38
C THR A 65 18.64 24.36 -18.74
N ILE A 66 19.77 24.66 -18.08
CA ILE A 66 20.71 25.66 -18.65
C ILE A 66 22.08 25.03 -18.93
N PRO A 67 22.35 24.60 -20.17
CA PRO A 67 23.71 24.37 -20.63
C PRO A 67 24.33 25.72 -20.98
N GLY A 68 25.30 26.17 -20.20
CA GLY A 68 26.26 27.22 -20.62
C GLY A 68 26.03 28.63 -20.09
N VAL A 69 25.75 28.81 -18.80
CA VAL A 69 26.06 30.06 -18.07
C VAL A 69 26.93 29.74 -16.87
#